data_AF-C7P623-F1
#
_entry.id   AF-C7P623-F1
#
_cell.length_a   1.000
_cell.length_b   1.000
_cell.length_c   1.000
_cell.angle_alpha   90.00
_cell.angle_beta   90.00
_cell.angle_gamma   90.00
#
_symmetry.space_group_name_H-M   'P 1'
#
loop_
_entity.id
_entity.type
_entity.pdbx_description
1 polymer ?
#
loop_
_entity_poly.entity_id
_entity_poly.type
_entity_poly.pdbx_seq_one_letter_code
_entity_poly.pdbx_strand_id
1 'polypeptide(L)'
;MNGKKIAIVSHCILNQNSVVKGLERAKEAFNEVVEIILNENYGIIQLPCPEMLYLGINRRGMVKEEYNTKEYRELCREILKPIIKYLKEYNKEGLNLF
;
A
#
# COMPACT_ATOMS: atom_id res chain seq x y z
N MET A 1 -22.75 -9.55 2.35
CA MET A 1 -21.35 -9.53 1.90
C MET A 1 -20.78 -10.92 2.08
N ASN A 2 -20.28 -11.57 1.02
CA ASN A 2 -19.59 -12.86 1.12
C ASN A 2 -18.10 -12.58 1.36
N GLY A 3 -17.55 -13.13 2.45
CA GLY A 3 -16.19 -12.83 2.90
C GLY A 3 -16.11 -11.58 3.78
N LYS A 4 -15.39 -11.70 4.91
CA LYS A 4 -15.15 -10.62 5.88
C LYS A 4 -13.67 -10.24 6.03
N LYS A 5 -12.81 -10.76 5.15
CA LYS A 5 -11.36 -10.64 5.26
C LYS A 5 -10.85 -9.67 4.19
N ILE A 6 -10.14 -8.63 4.60
CA ILE A 6 -9.48 -7.69 3.69
C ILE A 6 -8.00 -7.59 4.07
N ALA A 7 -7.14 -7.75 3.08
CA ALA A 7 -5.70 -7.53 3.18
C ALA A 7 -5.37 -6.09 2.76
N ILE A 8 -4.71 -5.34 3.62
CA ILE A 8 -4.22 -3.99 3.32
C ILE A 8 -2.74 -4.10 2.91
N VAL A 9 -2.44 -3.81 1.65
CA VAL A 9 -1.11 -4.01 1.08
C VAL A 9 -0.47 -2.70 0.63
N SER A 10 0.86 -2.61 0.70
CA SER A 10 1.58 -1.48 0.10
C SER A 10 1.51 -1.54 -1.43
N HIS A 11 1.64 -0.38 -2.09
CA HIS A 11 1.60 -0.30 -3.56
C HIS A 11 2.62 -1.24 -4.23
N CYS A 12 3.80 -1.39 -3.65
CA CYS A 12 4.87 -2.20 -4.23
C CYS A 12 4.54 -3.70 -4.27
N ILE A 13 3.72 -4.24 -3.36
CA ILE A 13 3.29 -5.65 -3.44
C ILE A 13 2.55 -5.94 -4.75
N LEU A 14 1.73 -4.98 -5.22
CA LEU A 14 0.96 -5.16 -6.46
C LEU A 14 1.66 -4.56 -7.69
N ASN A 15 2.67 -3.71 -7.50
CA ASN A 15 3.35 -3.02 -8.60
C ASN A 15 4.81 -2.66 -8.23
N GLN A 16 5.75 -3.55 -8.54
CA GLN A 16 7.17 -3.38 -8.33
C GLN A 16 7.78 -2.25 -9.16
N ASN A 17 7.11 -1.79 -10.23
CA ASN A 17 7.56 -0.59 -10.95
C ASN A 17 7.61 0.65 -10.05
N SER A 18 6.88 0.67 -8.93
CA SER A 18 6.95 1.74 -7.94
C SER A 18 8.20 1.71 -7.06
N VAL A 19 8.94 0.61 -7.03
CA VAL A 19 10.16 0.46 -6.20
C VAL A 19 11.28 1.31 -6.79
N VAL A 20 12.24 1.69 -5.95
CA VAL A 20 13.47 2.35 -6.40
C VAL A 20 14.18 1.44 -7.41
N LYS A 21 14.59 1.99 -8.54
CA LYS A 21 15.25 1.24 -9.62
C LYS A 21 16.45 0.45 -9.10
N GLY A 22 16.49 -0.83 -9.43
CA GLY A 22 17.51 -1.79 -9.00
C GLY A 22 17.25 -2.43 -7.63
N LEU A 23 16.17 -2.05 -6.94
CA LEU A 23 15.75 -2.64 -5.66
C LEU A 23 14.45 -3.44 -5.76
N GLU A 24 13.85 -3.52 -6.96
CA GLU A 24 12.72 -4.40 -7.24
C GLU A 24 13.03 -5.87 -6.94
N ARG A 25 12.03 -6.59 -6.44
CA ARG A 25 12.16 -8.01 -6.04
C ARG A 25 11.36 -8.95 -6.93
N ALA A 26 10.52 -8.39 -7.80
CA ALA A 26 9.80 -9.12 -8.82
C ALA A 26 9.62 -8.24 -10.07
N LYS A 27 9.27 -8.86 -11.20
CA LYS A 27 9.18 -8.20 -12.49
C LYS A 27 7.96 -7.28 -12.61
N GLU A 28 6.82 -7.69 -12.08
CA GLU A 28 5.58 -6.89 -12.07
C GLU A 28 5.00 -6.79 -10.65
N ALA A 29 4.12 -7.70 -10.24
CA ALA A 29 3.67 -7.80 -8.85
C ALA A 29 4.56 -8.78 -8.07
N PHE A 30 4.50 -8.72 -6.75
CA PHE A 30 5.10 -9.75 -5.89
C PHE A 30 4.15 -10.96 -5.85
N ASN A 31 4.20 -11.78 -6.91
CA ASN A 31 3.21 -12.83 -7.17
C ASN A 31 3.06 -13.80 -6.00
N GLU A 32 4.14 -14.20 -5.32
CA GLU A 32 4.04 -15.16 -4.22
C GLU A 32 3.17 -14.62 -3.07
N VAL A 33 3.25 -13.32 -2.78
CA VAL A 33 2.41 -12.68 -1.76
C VAL A 33 0.97 -12.53 -2.24
N VAL A 34 0.78 -12.14 -3.50
CA VAL A 34 -0.55 -11.96 -4.10
C VAL A 34 -1.30 -13.30 -4.15
N GLU A 35 -0.64 -14.38 -4.55
CA GLU A 35 -1.22 -15.72 -4.60
C GLU A 35 -1.67 -16.20 -3.22
N ILE A 36 -0.89 -15.97 -2.16
CA ILE A 36 -1.30 -16.30 -0.78
C ILE A 36 -2.58 -15.57 -0.39
N ILE A 37 -2.65 -14.26 -0.67
CA ILE A 37 -3.83 -13.43 -0.36
C ILE A 37 -5.08 -13.95 -1.08
N LEU A 38 -4.93 -14.29 -2.37
CA LEU A 38 -6.03 -14.80 -3.20
C LEU A 38 -6.47 -16.20 -2.78
N ASN A 39 -5.53 -17.12 -2.52
CA ASN A 39 -5.82 -18.48 -2.08
C ASN A 39 -6.58 -18.51 -0.74
N GLU A 40 -6.31 -17.55 0.13
CA GLU A 40 -7.00 -17.38 1.41
C GLU A 40 -8.32 -16.57 1.32
N ASN A 41 -8.74 -16.23 0.10
CA ASN A 41 -9.99 -15.50 -0.22
C ASN A 41 -10.10 -14.13 0.48
N TYR A 42 -9.00 -13.39 0.56
CA TYR A 42 -9.00 -12.00 1.03
C TYR A 42 -9.38 -11.03 -0.10
N GLY A 43 -10.22 -10.04 0.22
CA GLY A 43 -10.30 -8.82 -0.58
C GLY A 43 -9.01 -7.99 -0.41
N ILE A 44 -8.70 -7.09 -1.35
CA ILE A 44 -7.44 -6.33 -1.32
C ILE A 44 -7.72 -4.83 -1.32
N ILE A 45 -7.12 -4.11 -0.36
CA ILE A 45 -7.01 -2.65 -0.37
C ILE A 45 -5.55 -2.28 -0.57
N GLN A 46 -5.26 -1.57 -1.66
CA GLN A 46 -3.93 -1.04 -1.93
C GLN A 46 -3.75 0.32 -1.24
N LEU A 47 -2.67 0.46 -0.47
CA LEU A 47 -2.20 1.75 0.02
C LEU A 47 -1.37 2.45 -1.06
N PRO A 48 -1.53 3.78 -1.24
CA PRO A 48 -0.67 4.56 -2.13
C PRO A 48 0.79 4.55 -1.64
N CYS A 49 1.75 4.73 -2.55
CA CYS A 49 3.16 4.85 -2.22
C CYS A 49 3.52 6.33 -1.96
N PRO A 50 3.69 6.75 -0.69
CA PRO A 50 4.03 8.14 -0.39
C PRO A 50 5.38 8.55 -0.97
N GLU A 51 6.38 7.65 -1.01
CA GLU A 51 7.72 7.94 -1.54
C GLU A 51 7.66 8.28 -3.03
N MET A 52 6.87 7.52 -3.79
CA MET A 52 6.69 7.73 -5.23
C MET A 52 5.90 9.01 -5.51
N LEU A 53 4.88 9.33 -4.71
CA LEU A 53 4.13 10.57 -4.85
C LEU A 53 4.95 11.80 -4.45
N TYR A 54 5.88 11.66 -3.50
CA TYR A 54 6.71 12.75 -3.01
C TYR A 54 7.90 13.07 -3.93
N LEU A 55 8.60 12.04 -4.42
CA LEU A 55 9.88 12.19 -5.14
C LEU A 55 9.84 11.67 -6.58
N GLY A 56 8.75 11.03 -6.98
CA GLY A 56 8.60 10.46 -8.32
C GLY A 56 9.25 9.09 -8.53
N ILE A 57 9.12 8.60 -9.76
CA ILE A 57 9.53 7.26 -10.18
C ILE A 57 11.06 7.06 -10.19
N ASN A 58 11.82 8.14 -10.39
CA ASN A 58 13.29 8.11 -10.49
C ASN A 58 13.98 8.46 -9.15
N ARG A 59 13.26 8.42 -8.03
CA ARG A 59 13.80 8.77 -6.71
C ARG A 59 14.94 7.85 -6.30
N ARG A 60 15.87 8.39 -5.51
CA ARG A 60 16.86 7.58 -4.78
C ARG A 60 16.24 6.91 -3.57
N GLY A 61 16.89 5.85 -3.08
CA GLY A 61 16.60 5.30 -1.76
C GLY A 61 16.88 6.33 -0.67
N MET A 62 16.01 6.39 0.32
CA MET A 62 16.11 7.28 1.47
C MET A 62 15.77 6.54 2.77
N VAL A 63 16.40 6.95 3.86
CA VAL A 63 16.10 6.46 5.20
C VAL A 63 14.95 7.24 5.84
N LYS A 64 14.40 6.71 6.93
CA LYS A 64 13.24 7.27 7.64
C LYS A 64 13.46 8.73 8.06
N GLU A 65 14.67 9.06 8.50
CA GLU A 65 15.05 10.39 8.98
C GLU A 65 14.98 11.42 7.85
N GLU A 66 15.34 11.02 6.63
CA GLU A 66 15.27 11.89 5.45
C GLU A 66 13.82 12.15 5.00
N TYR A 67 12.90 11.21 5.28
CA TYR A 67 11.46 11.38 5.06
C TYR A 67 10.74 12.07 6.23
N ASN A 68 11.44 12.37 7.32
CA ASN A 68 10.82 12.94 8.51
C ASN A 68 10.59 14.47 8.39
N THR A 69 9.99 14.90 7.28
CA THR A 69 9.63 16.29 7.01
C THR A 69 8.15 16.54 7.28
N LYS A 70 7.79 17.80 7.49
CA LYS A 70 6.39 18.18 7.71
C LYS A 70 5.56 17.86 6.46
N GLU A 71 6.10 18.21 5.30
CA GLU A 71 5.49 18.06 3.98
C GLU A 71 5.22 16.58 3.65
N TYR A 72 6.20 15.71 3.90
CA TYR A 72 6.03 14.26 3.67
C TYR A 72 4.97 13.65 4.58
N ARG A 73 4.95 14.04 5.86
CA ARG A 73 3.95 13.57 6.83
C ARG A 73 2.55 14.07 6.50
N GLU A 74 2.43 15.30 5.99
CA GLU A 74 1.17 15.85 5.50
C GLU A 74 0.69 15.10 4.26
N LEU A 75 1.56 14.86 3.28
CA LEU A 75 1.24 14.02 2.12
C LEU A 75 0.72 12.64 2.55
N CYS A 76 1.43 11.95 3.45
CA CYS A 76 1.01 10.63 3.95
C CYS A 76 -0.39 10.67 4.57
N ARG A 77 -0.73 11.73 5.31
CA ARG A 77 -2.07 11.90 5.90
C ARG A 77 -3.12 12.13 4.83
N GLU A 78 -2.86 13.00 3.87
CA GLU A 78 -3.81 13.33 2.80
C GLU A 78 -4.16 12.11 1.95
N ILE A 79 -3.15 11.35 1.50
CA ILE A 79 -3.38 10.20 0.61
C ILE A 79 -4.08 9.03 1.31
N LEU A 80 -4.01 8.96 2.64
CA LEU A 80 -4.69 7.94 3.44
C LEU A 80 -6.15 8.27 3.75
N LYS A 81 -6.57 9.54 3.69
CA LYS A 81 -7.97 9.94 3.98
C LYS A 81 -9.03 9.11 3.24
N PRO A 82 -8.96 8.90 1.91
CA PRO A 82 -9.96 8.09 1.21
C PRO A 82 -9.95 6.62 1.66
N ILE A 83 -8.77 6.06 1.93
CA ILE A 83 -8.64 4.68 2.41
C ILE A 83 -9.26 4.52 3.79
N ILE A 84 -9.00 5.45 4.71
CA ILE A 84 -9.61 5.46 6.05
C ILE A 84 -11.13 5.53 5.95
N LYS A 85 -11.69 6.25 4.97
CA LYS A 85 -13.13 6.28 4.74
C LYS A 85 -13.67 4.89 4.37
N TYR A 86 -13.01 4.18 3.43
CA TYR A 86 -13.37 2.80 3.11
C TYR A 86 -13.29 1.88 4.33
N LEU A 87 -12.18 1.94 5.08
CA LEU A 87 -11.98 1.11 6.28
C LEU A 87 -13.05 1.37 7.34
N LYS A 88 -13.48 2.62 7.52
CA LYS A 88 -14.58 2.97 8.43
C LYS A 88 -15.91 2.35 7.99
N GLU A 89 -16.22 2.35 6.70
CA GLU A 89 -17.43 1.70 6.19
C GLU A 89 -17.35 0.18 6.37
N TYR A 90 -16.21 -0.45 6.07
CA TYR A 90 -16.02 -1.89 6.29
C TYR A 90 -16.13 -2.28 7.77
N ASN A 91 -15.64 -1.43 8.68
CA ASN A 91 -15.71 -1.69 10.11
C ASN A 91 -17.15 -1.67 10.66
N LYS A 92 -18.06 -0.85 10.08
CA LYS A 92 -19.47 -0.85 10.49
C LYS A 92 -20.16 -2.19 10.24
N GLU A 93 -19.72 -2.92 9.22
CA GLU A 93 -20.25 -4.24 8.83
C GLU A 93 -19.48 -5.40 9.52
N GLY A 94 -18.54 -5.09 10.43
CA GLY A 94 -17.78 -6.08 11.19
C GLY A 94 -16.82 -6.91 10.34
N LEU A 95 -16.14 -6.29 9.35
CA LEU A 95 -15.07 -6.92 8.59
C LEU A 95 -13.76 -6.95 9.39
N ASN A 96 -13.02 -8.05 9.29
CA ASN A 96 -11.68 -8.20 9.85
C ASN A 96 -10.64 -7.66 8.87
N LEU A 97 -9.93 -6.63 9.31
CA LEU A 97 -8.85 -5.98 8.57
C LEU A 97 -7.52 -6.62 8.97
N PHE A 98 -6.73 -7.05 7.99
CA PHE A 98 -5.40 -7.64 8.18
C PHE A 98 -4.36 -6.97 7.29
#